data_AF-M6BU22-F1
#
_entry.id   AF-M6BU22-F1
#
_cell.length_a   1.000
_cell.length_b   1.000
_cell.length_c   1.000
_cell.angle_alpha   90.00
_cell.angle_beta   90.00
_cell.angle_gamma   90.00
#
_symmetry.space_group_name_H-M   'P 1'
#
loop_
_entity.id
_entity.type
_entity.pdbx_description
1 polymer ?
#
loop_
_entity_poly.entity_id
_entity_poly.type
_entity_poly.pdbx_seq_one_letter_code
_entity_poly.pdbx_strand_id
1 'polypeptide(L)'
;MPSESVAIFSKLGVEPWGRIGTGILELVASILLFLPGWNWLGFFLGLGLMSGAVFSHLFVIGIEQDNDGGLLFLLALGNAILCILLLWLEKDILTIVLRKRFLK
;
A
#
# COMPACT_ATOMS: atom_id res chain seq x y z
N MET A 1 -23.83 13.70 -1.24
CA MET A 1 -22.41 13.96 -1.58
C MET A 1 -21.76 12.61 -1.83
N PRO A 2 -20.94 12.44 -2.89
CA PRO A 2 -20.18 11.20 -3.07
C PRO A 2 -19.29 10.96 -1.84
N SER A 3 -18.99 9.69 -1.53
CA SER A 3 -18.05 9.40 -0.45
C SER A 3 -16.68 9.98 -0.77
N GLU A 4 -15.92 10.33 0.27
CA GLU A 4 -14.58 10.92 0.14
C GLU A 4 -13.70 10.10 -0.82
N SER A 5 -13.70 8.76 -0.69
CA SER A 5 -12.98 7.87 -1.61
C SER A 5 -13.39 8.02 -3.07
N VAL A 6 -14.69 8.18 -3.37
CA VAL A 6 -15.17 8.43 -4.75
C VAL A 6 -14.60 9.76 -5.25
N ALA A 7 -14.58 10.81 -4.43
CA ALA A 7 -13.97 12.08 -4.81
C ALA A 7 -12.47 11.95 -5.13
N ILE A 8 -11.71 11.20 -4.33
CA ILE A 8 -10.27 10.96 -4.57
C ILE A 8 -10.04 10.22 -5.89
N PHE A 9 -10.73 9.10 -6.12
CA PHE A 9 -10.53 8.27 -7.30
C PHE A 9 -11.09 8.90 -8.58
N SER A 10 -12.15 9.71 -8.47
CA SER A 10 -12.63 10.58 -9.55
C SER A 10 -11.60 11.65 -9.93
N LYS A 11 -10.97 12.33 -8.95
CA LYS A 11 -9.90 13.31 -9.20
C LYS A 11 -8.68 12.66 -9.88
N LEU A 12 -8.36 11.42 -9.53
CA LEU A 12 -7.31 10.62 -10.18
C LEU A 12 -7.66 10.16 -11.60
N GLY A 13 -8.93 10.26 -12.02
CA GLY A 13 -9.38 9.80 -13.35
C GLY A 13 -9.40 8.27 -13.52
N VAL A 14 -9.30 7.51 -12.42
CA VAL A 14 -9.24 6.03 -12.44
C VAL A 14 -10.52 5.39 -11.90
N GLU A 15 -11.55 6.16 -11.58
CA GLU A 15 -12.82 5.62 -11.11
C GLU A 15 -13.56 4.84 -12.22
N PRO A 16 -14.25 3.73 -11.90
CA PRO A 16 -14.35 3.02 -10.61
C PRO A 16 -13.25 1.99 -10.38
N TRP A 17 -12.49 1.67 -11.42
CA TRP A 17 -11.55 0.57 -11.47
C TRP A 17 -10.41 0.72 -10.46
N GLY A 18 -9.87 1.93 -10.29
CA GLY A 18 -8.84 2.22 -9.30
C GLY A 18 -9.33 1.95 -7.89
N ARG A 19 -10.52 2.43 -7.52
CA ARG A 19 -11.10 2.23 -6.18
C ARG A 19 -11.33 0.76 -5.86
N ILE A 20 -11.92 0.02 -6.80
CA ILE A 20 -12.22 -1.40 -6.61
C ILE A 20 -10.93 -2.22 -6.62
N GLY A 21 -10.02 -1.91 -7.54
CA GLY A 21 -8.74 -2.59 -7.68
C GLY A 21 -7.86 -2.41 -6.45
N THR A 22 -7.68 -1.18 -5.95
CA THR A 22 -6.90 -0.94 -4.73
C THR A 22 -7.54 -1.61 -3.54
N GLY A 23 -8.88 -1.53 -3.38
CA GLY A 23 -9.56 -2.19 -2.27
C GLY A 23 -9.40 -3.71 -2.25
N ILE A 24 -9.43 -4.36 -3.43
CA ILE A 24 -9.16 -5.81 -3.54
C ILE A 24 -7.69 -6.11 -3.20
N LEU A 25 -6.76 -5.32 -3.73
CA LEU A 25 -5.33 -5.52 -3.48
C LEU A 25 -4.97 -5.30 -2.00
N GLU A 26 -5.59 -4.33 -1.34
CA GLU A 26 -5.43 -4.07 0.10
C GLU A 26 -5.97 -5.24 0.93
N LEU A 27 -7.13 -5.80 0.55
CA LEU A 27 -7.66 -6.99 1.20
C LEU A 27 -6.70 -8.18 1.04
N VAL A 28 -6.19 -8.42 -0.17
CA VAL A 28 -5.21 -9.48 -0.44
C VAL A 28 -3.92 -9.25 0.35
N ALA A 29 -3.41 -8.02 0.39
CA ALA A 29 -2.23 -7.66 1.16
C ALA A 29 -2.44 -7.94 2.65
N SER A 30 -3.59 -7.54 3.23
CA SER A 30 -3.90 -7.80 4.64
C SER A 30 -3.95 -9.30 4.95
N ILE A 31 -4.57 -10.12 4.09
CA ILE A 31 -4.61 -11.58 4.28
C ILE A 31 -3.20 -12.18 4.24
N LEU A 32 -2.37 -11.75 3.28
CA LEU A 32 -1.01 -12.25 3.13
C LEU A 32 -0.11 -11.87 4.31
N LEU A 33 -0.34 -10.73 4.96
CA LEU A 33 0.38 -10.31 6.18
C LEU A 33 0.14 -11.23 7.38
N PHE A 34 -1.02 -11.90 7.44
CA PHE A 34 -1.33 -12.83 8.52
C PHE A 34 -0.99 -14.29 8.19
N LEU A 35 -0.57 -14.59 6.96
CA LEU A 35 -0.25 -15.96 6.51
C LEU A 35 1.24 -16.27 6.72
N PRO A 36 1.61 -17.11 7.72
CA PRO A 36 3.00 -17.40 8.02
C PRO A 36 3.74 -17.99 6.81
N GLY A 37 4.82 -17.33 6.40
CA GLY A 37 5.62 -17.67 5.21
C GLY A 37 5.22 -16.94 3.93
N TRP A 38 4.07 -16.24 3.91
CA TRP A 38 3.61 -15.39 2.80
C TRP A 38 3.60 -13.90 3.15
N ASN A 39 3.90 -13.56 4.41
CA ASN A 39 4.04 -12.19 4.92
C ASN A 39 4.84 -11.27 3.98
N TRP A 40 5.90 -11.79 3.36
CA TRP A 40 6.74 -11.03 2.44
C TRP A 40 6.02 -10.48 1.22
N LEU A 41 5.08 -11.24 0.65
CA LEU A 41 4.24 -10.77 -0.44
C LEU A 41 3.25 -9.71 0.07
N GLY A 42 2.75 -9.87 1.29
CA GLY A 42 1.91 -8.89 1.97
C GLY A 42 2.63 -7.55 2.15
N PHE A 43 3.85 -7.54 2.68
CA PHE A 43 4.64 -6.31 2.84
C PHE A 43 4.99 -5.68 1.48
N PHE A 44 5.31 -6.48 0.47
CA PHE A 44 5.65 -5.97 -0.86
C PHE A 44 4.45 -5.33 -1.56
N LEU A 45 3.28 -5.98 -1.48
CA LEU A 45 2.03 -5.44 -1.98
C LEU A 45 1.61 -4.18 -1.21
N GLY A 46 1.70 -4.20 0.12
CA GLY A 46 1.43 -3.03 0.96
C GLY A 46 2.32 -1.85 0.61
N LEU A 47 3.63 -2.09 0.44
CA LEU A 47 4.57 -1.05 0.01
C LEU A 47 4.23 -0.51 -1.38
N GLY A 48 3.87 -1.36 -2.34
CA GLY A 48 3.45 -0.94 -3.68
C GLY A 48 2.19 -0.06 -3.65
N LEU A 49 1.19 -0.44 -2.87
CA LEU A 49 -0.06 0.31 -2.71
C LEU A 49 0.18 1.67 -2.05
N MET A 50 0.93 1.71 -0.94
CA MET A 50 1.27 2.96 -0.26
C MET A 50 2.16 3.87 -1.12
N SER A 51 3.09 3.30 -1.90
CA SER A 51 3.87 4.08 -2.86
C SER A 51 2.97 4.70 -3.93
N GLY A 52 2.00 3.95 -4.44
CA GLY A 52 1.00 4.45 -5.39
C GLY A 52 0.17 5.60 -4.81
N ALA A 53 -0.24 5.50 -3.55
CA ALA A 53 -0.94 6.57 -2.83
C ALA A 53 -0.06 7.82 -2.65
N VAL A 54 1.20 7.65 -2.22
CA VAL A 54 2.17 8.75 -2.08
C VAL A 54 2.40 9.45 -3.41
N PHE A 55 2.60 8.71 -4.51
CA PHE A 55 2.76 9.31 -5.83
C PHE A 55 1.49 10.02 -6.31
N SER A 56 0.32 9.46 -6.04
CA SER A 56 -0.95 10.11 -6.36
C SER A 56 -1.10 11.46 -5.65
N HIS A 57 -0.67 11.54 -4.38
CA HIS A 57 -0.60 12.79 -3.63
C HIS A 57 0.44 13.78 -4.19
N LEU A 58 1.62 13.31 -4.59
CA LEU A 58 2.67 14.20 -5.11
C LEU A 58 2.35 14.76 -6.49
N PHE A 59 1.71 13.99 -7.36
CA PHE A 59 1.53 14.36 -8.78
C PHE A 59 0.13 14.85 -9.14
N VAL A 60 -0.92 14.36 -8.47
CA VAL A 60 -2.31 14.59 -8.92
C VAL A 60 -3.15 15.31 -7.86
N ILE A 61 -3.15 14.81 -6.62
CA ILE A 61 -4.06 15.26 -5.57
C ILE A 61 -3.52 16.50 -4.85
N GLY A 62 -2.21 16.57 -4.63
CA GLY A 62 -1.60 17.51 -3.69
C GLY A 62 -1.43 16.92 -2.29
N ILE A 63 -0.66 17.61 -1.44
CA ILE A 63 -0.42 17.20 -0.05
C ILE A 63 -1.73 17.25 0.75
N GLU A 64 -2.58 18.23 0.48
CA GLU A 64 -3.85 18.44 1.16
C GLU A 64 -5.03 18.10 0.23
N GLN A 65 -5.85 17.14 0.65
CA GLN A 65 -7.12 16.78 0.03
C GLN A 65 -8.25 17.21 0.96
N ASP A 66 -9.26 17.92 0.44
CA ASP A 66 -10.51 18.25 1.15
C ASP A 66 -10.34 18.82 2.58
N ASN A 67 -9.32 19.69 2.79
CA ASN A 67 -9.03 20.39 4.05
C ASN A 67 -8.60 19.45 5.21
N ASP A 68 -8.02 18.29 4.86
CA ASP A 68 -7.52 17.29 5.81
C ASP A 68 -6.10 17.62 6.35
N GLY A 69 -5.54 18.80 6.03
CA GLY A 69 -4.22 19.24 6.51
C GLY A 69 -3.05 18.32 6.13
N GLY A 70 -3.26 17.41 5.17
CA GLY A 70 -2.29 16.41 4.73
C GLY A 70 -2.21 15.14 5.56
N LEU A 71 -3.21 14.86 6.40
CA LEU A 71 -3.26 13.64 7.20
C LEU A 71 -3.20 12.37 6.32
N LEU A 72 -4.00 12.27 5.25
CA LEU A 72 -3.95 11.12 4.33
C LEU A 72 -2.55 10.88 3.72
N PHE A 73 -1.85 11.95 3.34
CA PHE A 73 -0.49 11.85 2.81
C PHE A 73 0.50 11.36 3.87
N LEU A 74 0.42 11.89 5.09
CA LEU A 74 1.26 11.47 6.21
C LEU A 74 0.99 10.02 6.62
N LEU A 75 -0.27 9.58 6.59
CA LEU A 75 -0.64 8.19 6.85
C LEU A 75 -0.05 7.26 5.78
N ALA A 76 -0.16 7.61 4.50
CA ALA A 76 0.43 6.82 3.42
C ALA A 76 1.96 6.73 3.56
N LEU A 77 2.61 7.85 3.89
CA LEU A 77 4.07 7.89 4.11
C LEU A 77 4.49 7.07 5.34
N GLY A 78 3.80 7.22 6.46
CA GLY A 78 4.07 6.47 7.68
C GLY A 78 3.89 4.96 7.47
N ASN A 79 2.83 4.56 6.77
CA ASN A 79 2.59 3.15 6.46
C ASN A 79 3.62 2.59 5.47
N ALA A 80 4.08 3.39 4.49
CA ALA A 80 5.17 3.01 3.61
C ALA A 80 6.47 2.77 4.40
N ILE A 81 6.81 3.65 5.35
CA ILE A 81 7.99 3.49 6.22
C ILE A 81 7.84 2.25 7.11
N LEU A 82 6.67 2.00 7.68
CA LEU A 82 6.39 0.79 8.47
C LEU A 82 6.57 -0.47 7.63
N CYS A 83 6.05 -0.50 6.39
CA CYS A 83 6.25 -1.63 5.48
C CYS A 83 7.74 -1.88 5.17
N ILE A 84 8.53 -0.80 4.98
CA ILE A 84 9.98 -0.89 4.79
C ILE A 84 10.67 -1.46 6.04
N LEU A 85 10.31 -0.95 7.23
CA LEU A 85 10.87 -1.42 8.48
C LEU A 85 10.54 -2.90 8.74
N LEU A 86 9.32 -3.32 8.45
CA LEU A 86 8.90 -4.72 8.57
C LEU A 86 9.67 -5.62 7.59
N LEU A 87 9.83 -5.20 6.33
CA LEU A 87 10.69 -5.91 5.38
C LEU A 87 12.14 -6.01 5.88
N TRP A 88 12.63 -4.96 6.56
CA TRP A 88 14.00 -4.94 7.08
C TRP A 88 14.17 -5.77 8.35
N LEU A 89 13.15 -5.86 9.19
CA LEU A 89 13.13 -6.68 10.39
C LEU A 89 12.96 -8.17 10.05
N GLU A 90 12.08 -8.47 9.09
CA GLU A 90 11.78 -9.83 8.66
C GLU A 90 12.77 -10.34 7.58
N LYS A 91 13.84 -9.59 7.28
CA LYS A 91 14.85 -9.88 6.26
C LYS A 91 15.50 -11.26 6.39
N ASP A 92 15.66 -11.77 7.61
CA ASP A 92 16.25 -13.08 7.86
C ASP A 92 15.27 -14.19 7.47
N ILE A 93 13.98 -14.01 7.76
CA ILE A 93 12.90 -14.90 7.30
C ILE A 93 12.77 -14.82 5.77
N LEU A 94 12.86 -13.60 5.21
CA LEU A 94 12.87 -13.38 3.75
C LEU A 94 14.00 -14.17 3.09
N THR A 95 15.24 -14.03 3.58
CA THR A 95 16.39 -14.74 2.99
C THR A 95 16.29 -16.25 3.16
N ILE A 96 15.74 -16.75 4.26
CA ILE A 96 15.49 -18.19 4.46
C ILE A 96 14.44 -18.72 3.47
N VAL A 97 13.31 -18.03 3.32
CA VAL A 97 12.24 -18.41 2.37
C VAL A 97 12.74 -18.32 0.93
N LEU A 98 13.44 -17.25 0.58
CA LEU A 98 14.01 -17.04 -0.76
C LEU A 98 15.05 -18.11 -1.09
N ARG A 99 15.95 -18.42 -0.14
CA ARG A 99 16.98 -19.45 -0.28
C ARG A 99 16.37 -20.85 -0.43
N LYS A 100 15.32 -21.19 0.34
CA LYS A 100 14.60 -22.47 0.20
C LYS A 100 13.92 -22.62 -1.17
N ARG A 101 13.47 -21.51 -1.75
CA ARG A 101 12.78 -21.50 -3.06
C ARG A 101 13.76 -21.53 -4.25
N PHE A 102 14.96 -21.00 -4.09
CA PHE A 102 16.01 -20.98 -5.13
C PHE A 102 16.95 -22.19 -5.12
N LEU A 103 17.04 -22.95 -4.02
CA LEU A 103 17.87 -24.17 -3.91
C LEU A 103 17.07 -25.46 -4.17
N LYS A 104 15.96 -25.37 -4.89
CA LYS A 104 15.20 -26.52 -5.41
C LYS A 104 15.13 -26.42 -6.93
#